data_AF-A0A952LMX8-F1
#
_entry.id   AF-A0A952LMX8-F1
#
_cell.length_a   1.000
_cell.length_b   1.000
_cell.length_c   1.000
_cell.angle_alpha   90.00
_cell.angle_beta   90.00
_cell.angle_gamma   90.00
#
_symmetry.space_group_name_H-M   'P 1'
#
loop_
_entity.id
_entity.type
_entity.pdbx_description
1 polymer ?
#
loop_
_entity_poly.entity_id
_entity_poly.type
_entity_poly.pdbx_seq_one_letter_code
_entity_poly.pdbx_strand_id
1 'polypeptide(L)'
;MSAAWICRWLALASWLLCAHTQAAIYSCPIEGGGTVFQDRPCEDLETQKPTAAAAQSYSAEDSQAQSRSRTGLPENMHESWFERPSLANDHVWCDRVGCECGGLERSFRSGITQAVADALYLDGSWHRYNSMVEELDKTIKHSFKYQELRLYIDVAACDIMMSQNILKRYGRRTLTELKRAADLALQMGQDDPTLCDAGDQEACKKHDAYELYELIKPDLESLKLPRYDE
;
A
#
# COMPACT_ATOMS: atom_id res chain seq x y z
N MET A 1 -12.19 37.91 50.38
CA MET A 1 -11.72 37.74 48.99
C MET A 1 -10.51 36.82 49.08
N SER A 2 -10.72 35.52 48.89
CA SER A 2 -9.80 34.47 49.34
C SER A 2 -9.24 33.71 48.14
N ALA A 3 -7.91 33.69 48.07
CA ALA A 3 -7.09 32.95 47.13
C ALA A 3 -7.25 31.44 47.37
N ALA A 4 -7.97 30.75 46.48
CA ALA A 4 -8.11 29.28 46.55
C ALA A 4 -8.32 28.59 45.19
N TRP A 5 -8.14 29.28 44.06
CA TRP A 5 -8.57 28.76 42.75
C TRP A 5 -7.46 28.43 41.75
N ILE A 6 -6.17 28.60 42.08
CA ILE A 6 -5.08 28.48 41.08
C ILE A 6 -4.36 27.11 41.11
N CYS A 7 -4.52 26.28 42.16
CA CYS A 7 -3.75 25.03 42.29
C CYS A 7 -4.40 23.77 41.66
N ARG A 8 -5.52 23.87 40.94
CA ARG A 8 -6.21 22.67 40.39
C ARG A 8 -5.89 22.32 38.94
N TRP A 9 -5.16 23.17 38.21
CA TRP A 9 -4.89 22.98 36.77
C TRP A 9 -3.52 22.39 36.43
N LEU A 10 -2.62 22.19 37.40
CA LEU A 10 -1.28 21.65 37.16
C LEU A 10 -1.13 20.14 37.37
N ALA A 11 -2.17 19.45 37.87
CA ALA A 11 -2.11 18.01 38.14
C ALA A 11 -2.55 17.10 36.96
N LEU A 12 -3.18 17.66 35.92
CA LEU A 12 -3.68 16.89 34.76
C LEU A 12 -2.70 16.84 33.58
N ALA A 13 -1.65 17.67 33.57
CA ALA A 13 -0.68 17.73 32.47
C ALA A 13 0.51 16.76 32.61
N SER A 14 0.68 16.07 33.74
CA SER A 14 1.87 15.26 34.03
C SER A 14 1.70 13.74 33.84
N TRP A 15 0.56 13.27 33.31
CA TRP A 15 0.28 11.84 33.08
C TRP A 15 0.30 11.44 31.59
N LEU A 16 0.92 12.24 30.72
CA LEU A 16 1.00 11.99 29.28
C LEU A 16 2.41 11.64 28.76
N LEU A 17 3.39 11.45 29.65
CA LEU A 17 4.78 11.20 29.26
C LEU A 17 5.33 9.95 29.95
N CYS A 18 4.93 8.77 29.48
CA CYS A 18 5.68 7.51 29.70
C CYS A 18 5.17 6.40 28.75
N ALA A 19 5.14 6.64 27.44
CA ALA A 19 5.11 5.53 26.50
C ALA A 19 6.50 4.89 26.50
N HIS A 20 6.65 3.77 27.23
CA HIS A 20 7.86 2.97 27.19
C HIS A 20 7.90 2.22 25.85
N THR A 21 8.63 2.72 24.88
CA THR A 21 9.03 1.96 23.69
C THR A 21 10.09 0.95 24.11
N GLN A 22 9.65 -0.25 24.49
CA GLN A 22 10.55 -1.39 24.62
C GLN A 22 10.85 -1.92 23.22
N ALA A 23 12.05 -1.63 22.71
CA ALA A 23 12.58 -2.34 21.55
C ALA A 23 12.96 -3.76 22.01
N ALA A 24 12.15 -4.75 21.63
CA ALA A 24 12.43 -6.16 21.86
C ALA A 24 12.93 -6.77 20.55
N ILE A 25 14.13 -7.35 20.57
CA ILE A 25 14.64 -8.17 19.45
C ILE A 25 14.14 -9.60 19.69
N TYR A 26 13.33 -10.11 18.77
CA TYR A 26 12.76 -11.45 18.82
C TYR A 26 13.64 -12.41 18.02
N SER A 27 13.88 -13.60 18.58
CA SER A 27 14.59 -14.70 17.90
C SER A 27 13.59 -15.69 17.32
N CYS A 28 13.47 -15.74 16.00
CA CYS A 28 12.48 -16.54 15.30
C CYS A 28 13.12 -17.76 14.62
N PRO A 29 12.63 -18.97 14.89
CA PRO A 29 13.10 -20.17 14.20
C PRO A 29 12.61 -20.17 12.75
N ILE A 30 13.48 -20.53 11.80
CA ILE A 30 13.13 -20.72 10.39
C ILE A 30 13.13 -22.20 10.01
N GLU A 31 12.28 -22.59 9.04
CA GLU A 31 12.29 -23.94 8.47
C GLU A 31 13.69 -24.27 7.92
N GLY A 32 14.28 -25.37 8.40
CA GLY A 32 15.66 -25.75 8.09
C GLY A 32 16.64 -25.61 9.26
N GLY A 33 16.19 -25.21 10.45
CA GLY A 33 16.98 -25.28 11.69
C GLY A 33 17.85 -24.05 11.97
N GLY A 34 17.53 -22.90 11.37
CA GLY A 34 18.18 -21.62 11.65
C GLY A 34 17.36 -20.73 12.59
N THR A 35 17.96 -19.63 13.04
CA THR A 35 17.29 -18.56 13.78
C THR A 35 17.55 -17.21 13.11
N VAL A 36 16.49 -16.43 12.90
CA VAL A 36 16.56 -15.04 12.43
C VAL A 36 16.17 -14.12 13.58
N PHE A 37 16.91 -13.02 13.74
CA PHE A 37 16.59 -11.98 14.73
C PHE A 37 15.88 -10.83 14.03
N GLN A 38 14.77 -10.37 14.60
CA GLN A 38 13.95 -9.30 14.03
C GLN A 38 13.34 -8.44 15.14
N ASP A 39 13.03 -7.19 14.83
CA ASP A 39 12.48 -6.22 15.79
C ASP A 39 10.96 -6.38 16.00
N ARG A 40 10.37 -7.46 15.47
CA ARG A 40 8.93 -7.77 15.54
C ARG A 40 8.69 -9.19 16.08
N PRO A 41 7.59 -9.43 16.81
CA PRO A 41 7.24 -10.77 17.29
C PRO A 41 7.27 -11.80 16.15
N CYS A 42 7.74 -13.01 16.46
CA CYS A 42 7.72 -14.10 15.48
C CYS A 42 6.27 -14.36 15.06
N GLU A 43 6.04 -14.55 13.76
CA GLU A 43 4.74 -15.03 13.31
C GLU A 43 4.55 -16.44 13.86
N ASP A 44 3.66 -16.59 14.85
CA ASP A 44 3.36 -17.87 15.48
C ASP A 44 2.83 -18.86 14.43
N LEU A 45 3.67 -19.84 14.09
CA LEU A 45 3.37 -20.95 13.17
C LEU A 45 2.17 -21.80 13.64
N GLU A 46 1.70 -21.64 14.88
CA GLU A 46 0.56 -22.39 15.44
C GLU A 46 -0.78 -21.63 15.44
N THR A 47 -0.83 -20.34 15.08
CA THR A 47 -2.10 -19.57 15.07
C THR A 47 -2.96 -19.77 13.82
N GLN A 48 -2.66 -20.81 13.01
CA GLN A 48 -3.53 -21.28 11.92
C GLN A 48 -4.58 -22.29 12.39
N LYS A 49 -5.06 -22.20 13.63
CA LYS A 49 -6.27 -22.91 14.06
C LYS A 49 -7.42 -21.91 14.23
N PRO A 50 -8.23 -21.66 13.19
CA PRO A 50 -9.36 -20.75 13.32
C PRO A 50 -10.35 -21.31 14.35
N THR A 51 -10.62 -20.53 15.40
CA THR A 51 -11.79 -20.74 16.24
C THR A 51 -13.05 -20.68 15.36
N ALA A 52 -13.84 -21.75 15.41
CA ALA A 52 -14.95 -22.07 14.51
C ALA A 52 -16.08 -21.03 14.40
N ALA A 53 -16.00 -19.90 15.11
CA ALA A 53 -17.04 -18.86 15.14
C ALA A 53 -16.79 -17.69 14.16
N ALA A 54 -15.58 -17.53 13.61
CA ALA A 54 -15.27 -16.47 12.62
C ALA A 54 -15.08 -17.00 11.19
N ALA A 55 -15.18 -18.33 10.99
CA ALA A 55 -14.81 -19.03 9.76
C ALA A 55 -15.94 -19.17 8.72
N GLN A 56 -16.95 -18.29 8.73
CA GLN A 56 -18.10 -18.38 7.81
C GLN A 56 -18.10 -17.39 6.64
N SER A 57 -17.01 -16.65 6.37
CA SER A 57 -17.00 -15.79 5.17
C SER A 57 -15.68 -15.59 4.41
N TYR A 58 -14.58 -16.27 4.75
CA TYR A 58 -13.36 -16.22 3.92
C TYR A 58 -12.71 -17.60 3.85
N SER A 59 -12.89 -18.26 2.71
CA SER A 59 -12.46 -19.63 2.45
C SER A 59 -10.93 -19.75 2.40
N ALA A 60 -10.45 -20.93 2.80
CA ALA A 60 -9.06 -21.39 2.72
C ALA A 60 -8.45 -21.40 1.29
N GLU A 61 -9.17 -20.89 0.29
CA GLU A 61 -8.67 -20.63 -1.06
C GLU A 61 -7.73 -19.43 -1.10
N ASP A 62 -7.85 -18.46 -0.19
CA ASP A 62 -7.00 -17.25 -0.20
C ASP A 62 -5.53 -17.55 0.12
N SER A 63 -5.26 -18.52 0.98
CA SER A 63 -3.89 -18.94 1.31
C SER A 63 -3.26 -19.79 0.20
N GLN A 64 -4.05 -20.54 -0.58
CA GLN A 64 -3.55 -21.30 -1.74
C GLN A 64 -3.46 -20.45 -3.01
N ALA A 65 -4.29 -19.42 -3.18
CA ALA A 65 -4.20 -18.46 -4.28
C ALA A 65 -2.95 -17.57 -4.17
N GLN A 66 -2.57 -17.16 -2.95
CA GLN A 66 -1.31 -16.42 -2.74
C GLN A 66 -0.06 -17.28 -3.04
N SER A 67 -0.10 -18.60 -2.81
CA SER A 67 1.02 -19.49 -3.14
C SER A 67 1.11 -19.86 -4.63
N ARG A 68 0.01 -19.75 -5.39
CA ARG A 68 -0.06 -20.10 -6.82
C ARG A 68 0.05 -18.91 -7.78
N SER A 69 -0.01 -17.66 -7.30
CA SER A 69 0.34 -16.47 -8.11
C SER A 69 1.85 -16.27 -8.26
N ARG A 70 2.59 -17.36 -8.46
CA ARG A 70 4.01 -17.31 -8.81
C ARG A 70 4.13 -17.12 -10.32
N THR A 71 4.88 -16.08 -10.70
CA THR A 71 5.54 -15.80 -12.00
C THR A 71 4.89 -14.93 -13.07
N GLY A 72 3.78 -14.22 -12.82
CA GLY A 72 3.31 -13.21 -13.79
C GLY A 72 2.99 -11.88 -13.14
N LEU A 73 3.43 -10.79 -13.78
CA LEU A 73 3.00 -9.44 -13.43
C LEU A 73 1.46 -9.34 -13.61
N PRO A 74 0.78 -8.48 -12.82
CA PRO A 74 -0.66 -8.26 -12.96
C PRO A 74 -0.99 -7.74 -14.37
N GLU A 75 -2.11 -8.19 -14.94
CA GLU A 75 -2.73 -7.66 -16.17
C GLU A 75 -1.80 -7.42 -17.39
N ASN A 76 -0.75 -8.24 -17.55
CA ASN A 76 0.27 -8.07 -18.61
C ASN A 76 1.03 -6.74 -18.54
N MET A 77 1.19 -6.17 -17.35
CA MET A 77 2.06 -5.00 -17.17
C MET A 77 3.50 -5.33 -17.58
N HIS A 78 4.17 -4.36 -18.21
CA HIS A 78 5.54 -4.49 -18.66
C HIS A 78 6.51 -4.55 -17.49
N GLU A 79 7.56 -5.36 -17.61
CA GLU A 79 8.51 -5.61 -16.51
C GLU A 79 9.34 -4.38 -16.09
N SER A 80 9.58 -3.46 -17.02
CA SER A 80 10.34 -2.23 -16.75
C SER A 80 9.67 -1.28 -15.74
N TRP A 81 8.36 -1.44 -15.47
CA TRP A 81 7.68 -0.73 -14.40
C TRP A 81 8.05 -1.21 -12.99
N PHE A 82 8.61 -2.42 -12.90
CA PHE A 82 8.93 -3.11 -11.65
C PHE A 82 10.44 -3.17 -11.36
N GLU A 83 11.23 -2.44 -12.13
CA GLU A 83 12.65 -2.19 -11.85
C GLU A 83 12.80 -1.42 -10.54
N ARG A 84 13.89 -1.68 -9.81
CA ARG A 84 14.16 -0.93 -8.57
C ARG A 84 14.68 0.47 -8.95
N PRO A 85 14.19 1.56 -8.33
CA PRO A 85 14.77 2.89 -8.53
C PRO A 85 16.27 2.90 -8.22
N SER A 86 17.07 3.50 -9.09
CA SER A 86 18.54 3.42 -9.07
C SER A 86 19.19 3.95 -7.78
N LEU A 87 18.59 4.94 -7.14
CA LEU A 87 19.05 5.57 -5.91
C LEU A 87 18.26 5.13 -4.67
N ALA A 88 17.43 4.09 -4.77
CA ALA A 88 16.69 3.56 -3.64
C ALA A 88 17.64 2.96 -2.59
N ASN A 89 17.62 3.51 -1.37
CA ASN A 89 18.42 3.03 -0.25
C ASN A 89 17.67 2.07 0.69
N ASP A 90 16.34 2.21 0.76
CA ASP A 90 15.51 1.46 1.71
C ASP A 90 14.93 0.15 1.14
N HIS A 91 14.37 -0.65 2.03
CA HIS A 91 13.59 -1.84 1.72
C HIS A 91 12.11 -1.59 1.96
N VAL A 92 11.28 -2.16 1.09
CA VAL A 92 9.82 -2.14 1.25
C VAL A 92 9.35 -3.42 1.92
N TRP A 93 8.40 -3.28 2.83
CA TRP A 93 7.61 -4.36 3.37
C TRP A 93 6.12 -4.02 3.26
N CYS A 94 5.31 -4.96 2.81
CA CYS A 94 3.86 -4.77 2.69
C CYS A 94 3.12 -5.96 3.27
N ASP A 95 2.19 -5.71 4.19
CA ASP A 95 1.31 -6.71 4.75
C ASP A 95 -0.15 -6.48 4.30
N ARG A 96 -1.14 -6.95 5.07
CA ARG A 96 -2.58 -6.76 4.78
C ARG A 96 -3.12 -5.42 5.27
N VAL A 97 -2.39 -4.71 6.14
CA VAL A 97 -2.82 -3.43 6.72
C VAL A 97 -2.12 -2.24 6.08
N GLY A 98 -0.95 -2.44 5.46
CA GLY A 98 -0.27 -1.37 4.74
C GLY A 98 1.08 -1.77 4.14
N CYS A 99 1.81 -0.74 3.72
CA CYS A 99 3.20 -0.83 3.31
C CYS A 99 4.07 0.16 4.10
N GLU A 100 5.34 -0.20 4.27
CA GLU A 100 6.35 0.62 4.92
C GLU A 100 7.63 0.63 4.08
N CYS A 101 8.31 1.78 4.06
CA CYS A 101 9.61 1.97 3.42
C CYS A 101 10.37 3.09 4.10
N GLY A 102 11.51 2.78 4.71
CA GLY A 102 12.27 3.75 5.50
C GLY A 102 11.40 4.33 6.61
N GLY A 103 11.16 5.65 6.57
CA GLY A 103 10.26 6.37 7.48
C GLY A 103 8.82 6.57 6.99
N LEU A 104 8.46 6.03 5.82
CA LEU A 104 7.14 6.21 5.21
C LEU A 104 6.24 5.00 5.50
N GLU A 105 4.98 5.30 5.80
CA GLU A 105 3.92 4.32 6.00
C GLU A 105 2.72 4.65 5.09
N ARG A 106 2.17 3.64 4.42
CA ARG A 106 0.96 3.73 3.61
C ARG A 106 -0.05 2.69 4.08
N SER A 107 -1.04 3.12 4.86
CA SER A 107 -2.10 2.25 5.38
C SER A 107 -3.19 1.96 4.34
N PHE A 108 -3.77 0.76 4.34
CA PHE A 108 -4.89 0.35 3.48
C PHE A 108 -6.27 0.62 4.13
N ARG A 109 -6.43 1.76 4.83
CA ARG A 109 -7.67 2.10 5.54
C ARG A 109 -8.89 2.16 4.63
N SER A 110 -8.70 2.59 3.40
CA SER A 110 -9.75 2.65 2.35
C SER A 110 -9.95 1.32 1.63
N GLY A 111 -9.28 0.25 2.07
CA GLY A 111 -9.33 -1.08 1.47
C GLY A 111 -8.26 -1.34 0.41
N ILE A 112 -8.07 -2.63 0.10
CA ILE A 112 -7.07 -3.09 -0.87
C ILE A 112 -7.39 -2.61 -2.28
N THR A 113 -8.68 -2.51 -2.64
CA THR A 113 -9.10 -2.00 -3.97
C THR A 113 -8.59 -0.59 -4.22
N GLN A 114 -8.78 0.32 -3.26
CA GLN A 114 -8.25 1.68 -3.38
C GLN A 114 -6.72 1.68 -3.39
N ALA A 115 -6.08 0.89 -2.52
CA ALA A 115 -4.61 0.82 -2.50
C ALA A 115 -4.02 0.35 -3.83
N VAL A 116 -4.67 -0.61 -4.51
CA VAL A 116 -4.29 -1.06 -5.85
C VAL A 116 -4.54 0.04 -6.88
N ALA A 117 -5.69 0.72 -6.84
CA ALA A 117 -5.98 1.85 -7.72
C ALA A 117 -4.93 2.97 -7.60
N ASP A 118 -4.60 3.37 -6.38
CA ASP A 118 -3.57 4.38 -6.12
C ASP A 118 -2.18 3.92 -6.59
N ALA A 119 -1.89 2.62 -6.44
CA ALA A 119 -0.62 2.04 -6.88
C ALA A 119 -0.47 1.99 -8.40
N LEU A 120 -1.56 2.05 -9.18
CA LEU A 120 -1.51 2.12 -10.64
C LEU A 120 -0.98 3.45 -11.16
N TYR A 121 -0.98 4.51 -10.34
CA TYR A 121 -0.33 5.79 -10.65
C TYR A 121 1.21 5.70 -10.55
N LEU A 122 1.76 4.59 -11.04
CA LEU A 122 3.17 4.24 -11.02
C LEU A 122 3.95 5.05 -12.06
N ASP A 123 3.34 5.35 -13.21
CA ASP A 123 3.93 6.22 -14.24
C ASP A 123 4.25 7.62 -13.69
N GLY A 124 3.25 8.29 -13.12
CA GLY A 124 3.45 9.58 -12.48
C GLY A 124 4.46 9.54 -11.33
N SER A 125 4.56 8.42 -10.62
CA SER A 125 5.56 8.23 -9.55
C SER A 125 6.98 8.11 -10.10
N TRP A 126 7.17 7.37 -11.19
CA TRP A 126 8.44 7.29 -11.92
C TRP A 126 8.85 8.62 -12.52
N HIS A 127 7.94 9.35 -13.15
CA HIS A 127 8.23 10.67 -13.71
C HIS A 127 8.76 11.62 -12.64
N ARG A 128 8.08 11.71 -11.48
CA ARG A 128 8.55 12.52 -10.34
C ARG A 128 9.94 12.11 -9.86
N TYR A 129 10.19 10.82 -9.70
CA TYR A 129 11.50 10.31 -9.30
C TYR A 129 12.59 10.69 -10.32
N ASN A 130 12.36 10.43 -11.61
CA ASN A 130 13.33 10.72 -12.66
C ASN A 130 13.65 12.22 -12.76
N SER A 131 12.64 13.09 -12.69
CA SER A 131 12.86 14.54 -12.70
C SER A 131 13.71 15.00 -11.51
N MET A 132 13.52 14.42 -10.32
CA MET A 132 14.35 14.74 -9.15
C MET A 132 15.78 14.24 -9.30
N VAL A 133 15.99 13.06 -9.88
CA VAL A 133 17.32 12.53 -10.18
C VAL A 133 18.06 13.43 -11.17
N GLU A 134 17.39 13.86 -12.24
CA GLU A 134 17.96 14.77 -13.23
C GLU A 134 18.32 16.12 -12.61
N GLU A 135 17.48 16.64 -11.70
CA GLU A 135 17.76 17.87 -10.95
C GLU A 135 18.95 17.71 -10.00
N LEU A 136 19.06 16.55 -9.33
CA LEU A 136 20.18 16.24 -8.45
C LEU A 136 21.50 16.24 -9.22
N ASP A 137 21.54 15.67 -10.43
CA ASP A 137 22.74 15.61 -11.27
C ASP A 137 23.23 17.00 -11.70
N LYS A 138 22.31 17.96 -11.86
CA LYS A 138 22.61 19.36 -12.18
C LYS A 138 22.97 20.20 -10.95
N THR A 139 22.72 19.69 -9.74
CA THR A 139 22.89 20.44 -8.50
C THR A 139 24.31 20.32 -7.94
N ILE A 140 24.87 21.44 -7.45
CA ILE A 140 26.20 21.47 -6.84
C ILE A 140 26.25 20.53 -5.63
N LYS A 141 27.19 19.57 -5.67
CA LYS A 141 27.44 18.62 -4.58
C LYS A 141 27.69 19.36 -3.26
N HIS A 142 27.17 18.79 -2.17
CA HIS A 142 27.26 19.34 -0.80
C HIS A 142 26.54 20.67 -0.55
N SER A 143 25.78 21.21 -1.52
CA SER A 143 24.85 22.30 -1.24
C SER A 143 23.68 21.84 -0.36
N PHE A 144 23.01 22.77 0.32
CA PHE A 144 21.79 22.47 1.08
C PHE A 144 20.72 21.83 0.19
N LYS A 145 20.51 22.40 -1.00
CA LYS A 145 19.58 21.88 -2.02
C LYS A 145 19.90 20.43 -2.42
N TYR A 146 21.18 20.09 -2.52
CA TYR A 146 21.61 18.71 -2.82
C TYR A 146 21.16 17.72 -1.76
N GLN A 147 21.30 18.07 -0.48
CA GLN A 147 20.88 17.21 0.63
C GLN A 147 19.36 17.08 0.68
N GLU A 148 18.64 18.19 0.47
CA GLU A 148 17.19 18.19 0.41
C GLU A 148 16.65 17.33 -0.75
N LEU A 149 17.19 17.48 -1.97
CA LEU A 149 16.81 16.66 -3.12
C LEU A 149 17.03 15.16 -2.86
N ARG A 150 18.12 14.78 -2.18
CA ARG A 150 18.33 13.36 -1.83
C ARG A 150 17.22 12.80 -0.95
N LEU A 151 16.75 13.56 0.04
CA LEU A 151 15.64 13.12 0.88
C LEU A 151 14.35 12.95 0.07
N TYR A 152 14.05 13.87 -0.85
CA TYR A 152 12.89 13.73 -1.73
C TYR A 152 13.00 12.56 -2.70
N ILE A 153 14.21 12.27 -3.21
CA ILE A 153 14.47 11.09 -4.04
C ILE A 153 14.25 9.80 -3.25
N ASP A 154 14.71 9.73 -2.00
CA ASP A 154 14.47 8.56 -1.13
C ASP A 154 12.96 8.34 -0.93
N VAL A 155 12.21 9.42 -0.68
CA VAL A 155 10.74 9.37 -0.55
C VAL A 155 10.07 8.88 -1.84
N ALA A 156 10.44 9.45 -2.99
CA ALA A 156 9.89 9.07 -4.29
C ALA A 156 10.23 7.62 -4.66
N ALA A 157 11.45 7.16 -4.35
CA ALA A 157 11.86 5.78 -4.54
C ALA A 157 11.02 4.82 -3.68
N CYS A 158 10.79 5.17 -2.42
CA CYS A 158 9.92 4.41 -1.53
C CYS A 158 8.48 4.32 -2.05
N ASP A 159 7.91 5.42 -2.54
CA ASP A 159 6.58 5.43 -3.14
C ASP A 159 6.46 4.46 -4.33
N ILE A 160 7.44 4.47 -5.24
CA ILE A 160 7.51 3.53 -6.36
C ILE A 160 7.57 2.10 -5.85
N MET A 161 8.49 1.80 -4.93
CA MET A 161 8.67 0.44 -4.43
C MET A 161 7.45 -0.08 -3.67
N MET A 162 6.74 0.78 -2.94
CA MET A 162 5.50 0.42 -2.25
C MET A 162 4.40 0.11 -3.27
N SER A 163 4.19 0.98 -4.26
CA SER A 163 3.21 0.74 -5.34
C SER A 163 3.52 -0.55 -6.11
N GLN A 164 4.78 -0.81 -6.46
CA GLN A 164 5.22 -2.06 -7.08
C GLN A 164 4.87 -3.29 -6.23
N ASN A 165 5.08 -3.22 -4.91
CA ASN A 165 4.76 -4.35 -4.02
C ASN A 165 3.26 -4.55 -3.85
N ILE A 166 2.48 -3.47 -3.76
CA ILE A 166 1.01 -3.54 -3.74
C ILE A 166 0.51 -4.24 -5.01
N LEU A 167 0.98 -3.82 -6.19
CA LEU A 167 0.58 -4.41 -7.46
C LEU A 167 1.02 -5.88 -7.58
N LYS A 168 2.26 -6.20 -7.19
CA LYS A 168 2.75 -7.59 -7.19
C LYS A 168 1.92 -8.51 -6.29
N ARG A 169 1.53 -8.02 -5.11
CA ARG A 169 0.87 -8.85 -4.09
C ARG A 169 -0.65 -8.93 -4.29
N TYR A 170 -1.27 -7.83 -4.69
CA TYR A 170 -2.73 -7.68 -4.70
C TYR A 170 -3.31 -7.34 -6.07
N GLY A 171 -2.50 -6.83 -7.00
CA GLY A 171 -2.97 -6.28 -8.27
C GLY A 171 -3.82 -7.26 -9.07
N ARG A 172 -3.30 -8.45 -9.38
CA ARG A 172 -4.01 -9.40 -10.26
C ARG A 172 -5.41 -9.75 -9.77
N ARG A 173 -5.53 -10.17 -8.51
CA ARG A 173 -6.83 -10.54 -7.93
C ARG A 173 -7.77 -9.34 -7.93
N THR A 174 -7.32 -8.22 -7.39
CA THR A 174 -8.14 -7.02 -7.20
C THR A 174 -8.62 -6.46 -8.52
N LEU A 175 -7.75 -6.39 -9.53
CA LEU A 175 -8.09 -5.89 -10.86
C LEU A 175 -9.07 -6.82 -11.59
N THR A 176 -8.89 -8.13 -11.48
CA THR A 176 -9.84 -9.11 -12.04
C THR A 176 -11.21 -9.02 -11.37
N GLU A 177 -11.25 -8.93 -10.04
CA GLU A 177 -12.51 -8.78 -9.28
C GLU A 177 -13.23 -7.47 -9.62
N LEU A 178 -12.48 -6.36 -9.67
CA LEU A 178 -13.00 -5.04 -10.01
C LEU A 178 -13.54 -4.99 -11.44
N LYS A 179 -12.79 -5.52 -12.42
CA LYS A 179 -13.25 -5.63 -13.81
C LYS A 179 -14.55 -6.43 -13.91
N ARG A 180 -14.63 -7.57 -13.24
CA ARG A 180 -15.84 -8.40 -13.22
C ARG A 180 -17.03 -7.67 -12.61
N ALA A 181 -16.81 -6.89 -11.55
CA ALA A 181 -17.85 -6.08 -10.92
C ALA A 181 -18.33 -4.97 -11.87
N ALA A 182 -17.42 -4.29 -12.55
CA ALA A 182 -17.74 -3.27 -13.56
C ALA A 182 -18.52 -3.85 -14.75
N ASP A 183 -18.08 -4.99 -15.29
CA ASP A 183 -18.78 -5.68 -16.39
C ASP A 183 -20.20 -6.09 -15.98
N LEU A 184 -20.39 -6.54 -14.73
CA LEU A 184 -21.70 -6.89 -14.20
C LEU A 184 -22.59 -5.65 -14.03
N ALA A 185 -22.05 -4.54 -13.52
CA ALA A 185 -22.77 -3.28 -13.40
C ALA A 185 -23.32 -2.84 -14.76
N LEU A 186 -22.47 -2.86 -15.80
CA LEU A 186 -22.86 -2.52 -17.16
C LEU A 186 -23.93 -3.46 -17.73
N GLN A 187 -23.80 -4.77 -17.53
CA GLN A 187 -24.81 -5.75 -17.99
C GLN A 187 -26.18 -5.55 -17.33
N MET A 188 -26.20 -5.04 -16.10
CA MET A 188 -27.43 -4.79 -15.34
C MET A 188 -27.98 -3.37 -15.55
N GLY A 189 -27.29 -2.50 -16.32
CA GLY A 189 -27.65 -1.08 -16.44
C GLY A 189 -27.49 -0.32 -15.11
N GLN A 190 -26.57 -0.78 -14.25
CA GLN A 190 -26.23 -0.19 -12.95
C GLN A 190 -24.92 0.61 -13.02
N ASP A 191 -24.40 0.84 -14.23
CA ASP A 191 -23.39 1.85 -14.53
C ASP A 191 -24.00 3.26 -14.57
N ASP A 192 -25.31 3.40 -14.76
CA ASP A 192 -26.04 4.67 -14.64
C ASP A 192 -26.29 5.01 -13.15
N PRO A 193 -25.93 6.23 -12.69
CA PRO A 193 -26.10 6.63 -11.29
C PRO A 193 -27.56 6.72 -10.84
N THR A 194 -28.54 6.75 -11.75
CA THR A 194 -29.97 7.00 -11.44
C THR A 194 -30.52 6.10 -10.33
N LEU A 195 -30.19 4.80 -10.34
CA LEU A 195 -30.66 3.86 -9.31
C LEU A 195 -29.94 4.08 -7.97
N CYS A 196 -28.65 4.45 -8.01
CA CYS A 196 -27.92 4.84 -6.82
C CYS A 196 -28.48 6.12 -6.19
N ASP A 197 -28.75 7.15 -7.01
CA ASP A 197 -29.35 8.42 -6.59
C ASP A 197 -30.75 8.23 -6.00
N ALA A 198 -31.47 7.20 -6.44
CA ALA A 198 -32.75 6.79 -5.87
C ALA A 198 -32.63 6.08 -4.50
N GLY A 199 -31.40 5.84 -4.01
CA GLY A 199 -31.09 5.27 -2.71
C GLY A 199 -30.91 3.74 -2.68
N ASP A 200 -30.81 3.08 -3.84
CA ASP A 200 -30.49 1.65 -3.90
C ASP A 200 -29.00 1.43 -3.60
N GLN A 201 -28.71 0.93 -2.40
CA GLN A 201 -27.34 0.71 -1.93
C GLN A 201 -26.57 -0.33 -2.75
N GLU A 202 -27.25 -1.32 -3.33
CA GLU A 202 -26.60 -2.35 -4.15
C GLU A 202 -26.27 -1.81 -5.54
N ALA A 203 -27.15 -0.97 -6.08
CA ALA A 203 -26.85 -0.21 -7.30
C ALA A 203 -25.66 0.73 -7.11
N CYS A 204 -25.59 1.45 -5.98
CA CYS A 204 -24.44 2.32 -5.66
C CYS A 204 -23.11 1.57 -5.65
N LYS A 205 -23.01 0.44 -4.95
CA LYS A 205 -21.75 -0.34 -4.90
C LYS A 205 -21.26 -0.77 -6.28
N LYS A 206 -22.19 -1.12 -7.18
CA LYS A 206 -21.87 -1.55 -8.54
C LYS A 206 -21.48 -0.38 -9.43
N HIS A 207 -22.18 0.74 -9.29
CA HIS A 207 -21.82 1.99 -9.94
C HIS A 207 -20.41 2.45 -9.50
N ASP A 208 -20.11 2.47 -8.20
CA ASP A 208 -18.79 2.81 -7.66
C ASP A 208 -17.68 1.91 -8.24
N ALA A 209 -17.93 0.60 -8.32
CA ALA A 209 -16.99 -0.35 -8.91
C ALA A 209 -16.76 -0.09 -10.40
N TYR A 210 -17.81 0.26 -11.14
CA TYR A 210 -17.73 0.64 -12.54
C TYR A 210 -16.94 1.93 -12.74
N GLU A 211 -17.27 3.00 -11.99
CA GLU A 211 -16.58 4.29 -12.07
C GLU A 211 -15.10 4.14 -11.72
N LEU A 212 -14.78 3.41 -10.65
CA LEU A 212 -13.39 3.16 -10.27
C LEU A 212 -12.64 2.38 -11.35
N TYR A 213 -13.25 1.36 -11.96
CA TYR A 213 -12.62 0.61 -13.03
C TYR A 213 -12.34 1.47 -14.26
N GLU A 214 -13.31 2.26 -14.71
CA GLU A 214 -13.12 3.17 -15.85
C GLU A 214 -12.08 4.26 -15.54
N LEU A 215 -12.01 4.73 -14.30
CA LEU A 215 -10.99 5.68 -13.85
C LEU A 215 -9.57 5.12 -13.97
N ILE A 216 -9.34 3.87 -13.53
CA ILE A 216 -7.99 3.28 -13.50
C ILE A 216 -7.57 2.63 -14.82
N LYS A 217 -8.52 2.42 -15.73
CA LYS A 217 -8.30 1.74 -17.01
C LYS A 217 -7.21 2.39 -17.88
N PRO A 218 -7.12 3.73 -18.02
CA PRO A 218 -6.02 4.36 -18.74
C PRO A 218 -4.65 4.04 -18.13
N ASP A 219 -4.53 4.06 -16.80
CA ASP A 219 -3.29 3.70 -16.11
C ASP A 219 -2.94 2.22 -16.32
N LEU A 220 -3.94 1.33 -16.30
CA LEU A 220 -3.71 -0.08 -16.64
C LEU A 220 -3.18 -0.27 -18.05
N GLU A 221 -3.71 0.46 -19.03
CA GLU A 221 -3.24 0.38 -20.41
C GLU A 221 -1.84 0.97 -20.59
N SER A 222 -1.52 2.07 -19.91
CA SER A 222 -0.19 2.69 -19.98
C SER A 222 0.90 1.74 -19.44
N LEU A 223 0.60 1.02 -18.36
CA LEU A 223 1.53 0.09 -17.73
C LEU A 223 1.79 -1.19 -18.55
N LYS A 224 1.05 -1.45 -19.64
CA LYS A 224 1.35 -2.56 -20.57
C LYS A 224 2.48 -2.24 -21.54
N LEU A 225 2.74 -0.96 -21.77
CA LEU A 225 3.85 -0.51 -22.60
C LEU A 225 5.13 -0.46 -21.78
N PRO A 226 6.32 -0.58 -22.40
CA PRO A 226 7.57 -0.31 -21.71
C PRO A 226 7.58 1.10 -21.13
N ARG A 227 8.04 1.24 -19.88
CA ARG A 227 8.39 2.54 -19.29
C ARG A 227 9.35 3.30 -20.21
N TYR A 228 9.05 4.56 -20.49
CA TYR A 228 9.96 5.44 -21.21
C TYR A 228 11.06 5.91 -20.25
N ASP A 229 12.32 5.58 -20.57
CA ASP A 229 13.50 6.19 -19.97
C ASP A 229 13.83 7.43 -20.80
N GLU A 230 13.37 8.61 -20.38
CA GLU A 230 13.85 9.89 -20.93
C GLU A 230 15.19 10.29 -20.32
#